data_AF-A0AA90SML5-F1
#
_entry.id   AF-A0AA90SML5-F1
#
_cell.length_a   1.000
_cell.length_b   1.000
_cell.length_c   1.000
_cell.angle_alpha   90.00
_cell.angle_beta   90.00
_cell.angle_gamma   90.00
#
_symmetry.space_group_name_H-M   'P 1'
#
loop_
_entity.id
_entity.type
_entity.pdbx_description
1 polymer ?
#
loop_
_entity_poly.entity_id
_entity_poly.type
_entity_poly.pdbx_seq_one_letter_code
_entity_poly.pdbx_strand_id
1 'polypeptide(L)'
;MLLVFKSKIFRVFIIMLALMFVLVFLKRDVIFQEGNPIPLAVAITKLTFQDVEMVRVWQNPDQYIVKQGNYEPFIKYMEDDDWKYIGENGDGLLFVNKKGSVTSAIGVRSFTKYYTLIDSY
;
A
#
# COMPACT_ATOMS: atom_id res chain seq x y z
N MET A 1 -29.43 23.68 -18.14
CA MET A 1 -28.29 23.91 -17.22
C MET A 1 -28.68 24.67 -15.95
N LEU A 2 -29.40 25.81 -16.03
CA LEU A 2 -29.81 26.62 -14.86
C LEU A 2 -30.79 25.95 -13.85
N LEU A 3 -31.56 24.95 -14.28
CA LEU A 3 -32.58 24.29 -13.44
C LEU A 3 -32.00 23.34 -12.39
N VAL A 4 -30.82 22.76 -12.67
CA VAL A 4 -30.14 21.80 -11.77
C VAL A 4 -29.69 22.49 -10.48
N PHE A 5 -29.24 23.75 -10.56
CA PHE A 5 -28.76 24.53 -9.40
C PHE A 5 -29.86 24.92 -8.41
N LYS A 6 -31.15 24.95 -8.80
CA LYS A 6 -32.27 25.25 -7.88
C LYS A 6 -32.72 24.05 -7.05
N SER A 7 -32.40 22.82 -7.50
CA SER A 7 -32.78 21.59 -6.81
C SER A 7 -32.19 21.55 -5.39
N LYS A 8 -33.03 21.23 -4.39
CA LYS A 8 -32.57 21.01 -3.01
C LYS A 8 -31.55 19.87 -2.94
N ILE A 9 -31.77 18.80 -3.70
CA ILE A 9 -30.88 17.64 -3.79
C ILE A 9 -29.52 18.02 -4.34
N PHE A 10 -29.50 18.85 -5.39
CA PHE A 10 -28.23 19.31 -5.97
C PHE A 10 -27.42 20.16 -4.98
N ARG A 11 -28.07 21.05 -4.22
CA ARG A 11 -27.40 21.83 -3.16
C ARG A 11 -26.81 20.92 -2.08
N VAL A 12 -27.56 19.91 -1.62
CA VAL A 12 -27.06 18.93 -0.65
C VAL A 12 -25.85 18.17 -1.20
N PHE A 13 -25.90 17.75 -2.46
CA PHE A 13 -24.78 17.07 -3.12
C PHE A 13 -23.53 17.95 -3.17
N ILE A 14 -23.65 19.23 -3.54
CA ILE A 14 -22.52 20.17 -3.56
C ILE A 14 -21.94 20.38 -2.15
N ILE A 15 -22.79 20.49 -1.13
CA ILE A 15 -22.35 20.62 0.26
C ILE A 15 -21.57 19.37 0.70
N MET A 16 -22.07 18.17 0.38
CA MET A 16 -21.38 16.91 0.67
C MET A 16 -20.02 16.83 -0.04
N LEU A 17 -19.97 17.21 -1.31
CA LEU A 17 -18.74 17.23 -2.09
C LEU A 17 -17.73 18.22 -1.50
N ALA A 18 -18.17 19.43 -1.15
CA ALA A 18 -17.32 20.43 -0.50
C ALA A 18 -16.79 19.95 0.85
N LEU A 19 -17.62 19.31 1.67
CA LEU A 19 -17.20 18.72 2.94
C LEU A 19 -16.13 17.64 2.74
N MET A 20 -16.31 16.78 1.73
CA MET A 20 -15.32 15.76 1.38
C MET A 20 -13.98 16.39 0.97
N PHE A 21 -13.99 17.44 0.14
CA PHE A 21 -12.78 18.16 -0.24
C PHE A 21 -12.07 18.81 0.96
N VAL A 22 -12.83 19.40 1.90
CA VAL A 22 -12.27 19.96 3.12
C VAL A 22 -11.57 18.88 3.95
N LEU A 23 -12.19 17.71 4.11
CA LEU A 23 -11.60 16.59 4.85
C LEU A 23 -10.31 16.08 4.19
N VAL A 24 -10.32 15.90 2.87
CA VAL A 24 -9.13 15.50 2.10
C VAL A 24 -8.02 16.53 2.24
N PHE A 25 -8.34 17.82 2.17
CA PHE A 25 -7.38 18.90 2.32
C PHE A 25 -6.75 18.93 3.72
N LEU A 26 -7.57 18.81 4.77
CA LEU A 26 -7.10 18.79 6.17
C LEU A 26 -6.24 17.56 6.49
N LYS A 27 -6.44 16.44 5.79
CA LYS A 27 -5.72 15.18 6.01
C LYS A 27 -4.74 14.84 4.89
N ARG A 28 -4.42 15.80 4.02
CA ARG A 28 -3.58 15.57 2.84
C ARG A 28 -2.22 14.99 3.22
N ASP A 29 -1.59 15.47 4.28
CA ASP A 29 -0.23 15.03 4.62
C ASP A 29 -0.22 13.54 5.02
N VAL A 30 -1.31 13.04 5.62
CA VAL A 30 -1.50 11.62 5.96
C VAL A 30 -1.90 10.80 4.73
N ILE A 31 -2.83 11.32 3.91
CA ILE A 31 -3.33 10.62 2.71
C ILE A 31 -2.21 10.43 1.69
N PHE A 32 -1.32 11.42 1.56
CA PHE A 32 -0.23 11.45 0.59
C PHE A 32 1.14 11.11 1.22
N GLN A 33 1.16 10.59 2.45
CA GLN A 33 2.39 10.19 3.15
C GLN A 33 3.17 9.15 2.33
N GLU A 34 2.47 8.20 1.72
CA GLU A 34 3.03 7.14 0.84
C GLU A 34 3.09 7.60 -0.64
N GLY A 35 3.08 8.91 -0.90
CA GLY A 35 3.06 9.47 -2.25
C GLY A 35 1.67 9.42 -2.89
N ASN A 36 1.57 8.90 -4.11
CA ASN A 36 0.29 8.80 -4.82
C ASN A 36 -0.58 7.70 -4.19
N PRO A 37 -1.75 8.01 -3.61
CA PRO A 37 -2.59 7.02 -2.94
C PRO A 37 -3.31 6.07 -3.90
N ILE A 38 -3.38 6.39 -5.20
CA ILE A 38 -4.18 5.63 -6.17
C ILE A 38 -3.63 4.21 -6.39
N PRO A 39 -2.34 3.99 -6.69
CA PRO A 39 -1.77 2.65 -6.79
C PRO A 39 -2.02 1.79 -5.54
N LEU A 40 -1.92 2.40 -4.36
CA LEU A 40 -2.11 1.73 -3.08
C LEU A 40 -3.57 1.33 -2.86
N ALA A 41 -4.52 2.22 -3.15
CA ALA A 41 -5.94 1.92 -3.10
C ALA A 41 -6.32 0.77 -4.04
N VAL A 42 -5.76 0.76 -5.26
CA VAL A 42 -5.94 -0.35 -6.21
C VAL A 42 -5.38 -1.66 -5.65
N ALA A 43 -4.17 -1.63 -5.07
CA ALA A 43 -3.55 -2.82 -4.51
C ALA A 43 -4.33 -3.38 -3.31
N ILE A 44 -4.81 -2.52 -2.41
CA ILE A 44 -5.67 -2.90 -1.28
C ILE A 44 -6.98 -3.51 -1.78
N THR A 45 -7.59 -2.93 -2.82
CA THR A 45 -8.83 -3.45 -3.41
C THR A 45 -8.62 -4.86 -3.94
N LYS A 46 -7.50 -5.10 -4.63
CA LYS A 46 -7.12 -6.44 -5.08
C LYS A 46 -6.92 -7.39 -3.89
N LEU A 47 -6.12 -7.00 -2.90
CA LEU A 47 -5.82 -7.83 -1.72
C LEU A 47 -7.06 -8.14 -0.85
N THR A 48 -8.07 -7.27 -0.87
CA THR A 48 -9.30 -7.42 -0.06
C THR A 48 -10.34 -8.30 -0.77
N PHE A 49 -10.53 -8.08 -2.06
CA PHE A 49 -11.66 -8.65 -2.81
C PHE A 49 -11.24 -9.73 -3.81
N GLN A 50 -9.95 -9.85 -4.11
CA GLN A 50 -9.38 -10.94 -4.88
C GLN A 50 -8.63 -11.83 -3.88
N ASP A 51 -8.73 -13.15 -4.04
CA ASP A 51 -8.10 -14.13 -3.17
C ASP A 51 -6.58 -14.23 -3.46
N VAL A 52 -5.91 -13.09 -3.31
CA VAL A 52 -4.46 -12.91 -3.51
C VAL A 52 -3.82 -12.56 -2.17
N GLU A 53 -2.61 -13.06 -1.92
CA GLU A 53 -1.94 -12.90 -0.62
C GLU A 53 -0.93 -11.74 -0.61
N MET A 54 -0.52 -11.27 -1.79
CA MET A 54 0.39 -10.15 -1.99
C MET A 54 0.06 -9.42 -3.30
N VAL A 55 0.27 -8.11 -3.31
CA VAL A 55 0.13 -7.29 -4.53
C VAL A 55 1.31 -6.33 -4.65
N ARG A 56 1.91 -6.22 -5.84
CA ARG A 56 2.87 -5.16 -6.17
C ARG A 56 2.14 -3.83 -6.32
N VAL A 57 2.61 -2.83 -5.60
CA VAL A 57 2.19 -1.44 -5.67
C VAL A 57 3.14 -0.71 -6.63
N TRP A 58 2.65 -0.40 -7.83
CA TRP A 58 3.42 0.25 -8.87
C TRP A 58 3.68 1.72 -8.52
N GLN A 59 4.88 1.98 -7.98
CA GLN A 59 5.36 3.30 -7.53
C GLN A 59 6.86 3.42 -7.81
N ASN A 60 7.48 4.56 -7.49
CA ASN A 60 8.92 4.77 -7.63
C ASN A 60 9.53 5.11 -6.25
N PRO A 61 10.25 4.18 -5.58
CA PRO A 61 10.45 2.78 -5.96
C PRO A 61 9.18 1.94 -5.83
N ASP A 62 9.18 0.75 -6.43
CA ASP A 62 8.07 -0.19 -6.27
C ASP A 62 7.97 -0.68 -4.83
N GLN A 63 6.77 -1.08 -4.43
CA GLN A 63 6.51 -1.64 -3.11
C GLN A 63 5.60 -2.85 -3.24
N TYR A 64 5.48 -3.61 -2.16
CA TYR A 64 4.56 -4.74 -2.06
C TYR A 64 3.65 -4.53 -0.85
N ILE A 65 2.40 -4.97 -0.97
CA ILE A 65 1.44 -4.95 0.12
C ILE A 65 0.94 -6.37 0.40
N VAL A 66 0.91 -6.69 1.68
CA VAL A 66 0.41 -7.96 2.24
C VAL A 66 -0.57 -7.69 3.38
N LYS A 67 -1.31 -8.73 3.80
CA LYS A 67 -2.10 -8.66 5.04
C LYS A 67 -1.16 -8.46 6.23
N GLN A 68 -1.64 -7.77 7.26
CA GLN A 68 -0.83 -7.39 8.42
C GLN A 68 0.02 -8.54 8.95
N GLY A 69 1.35 -8.37 8.94
CA GLY A 69 2.31 -9.35 9.46
C GLY A 69 2.45 -10.65 8.65
N ASN A 70 1.76 -10.81 7.53
CA ASN A 70 1.88 -11.99 6.68
C ASN A 70 2.98 -11.80 5.63
N TYR A 71 4.24 -11.98 6.03
CA TYR A 71 5.40 -11.80 5.15
C TYR A 71 5.67 -13.00 4.23
N GLU A 72 5.06 -14.14 4.51
CA GLU A 72 5.26 -15.41 3.80
C GLU A 72 5.15 -15.30 2.27
N PRO A 73 4.16 -14.60 1.70
CA PRO A 73 4.05 -14.46 0.24
C PRO A 73 5.24 -13.73 -0.38
N PHE A 74 5.77 -12.73 0.33
CA PHE A 74 6.93 -11.95 -0.12
C PHE A 74 8.22 -12.75 0.05
N ILE A 75 8.36 -13.49 1.15
CA ILE A 75 9.49 -14.38 1.39
C ILE A 75 9.58 -15.42 0.26
N LYS A 76 8.48 -16.10 -0.08
CA LYS A 76 8.44 -17.06 -1.19
C LYS A 76 8.83 -16.43 -2.53
N TYR A 77 8.31 -15.24 -2.81
CA TYR A 77 8.66 -14.49 -4.02
C TYR A 77 10.17 -14.20 -4.11
N MET A 78 10.83 -13.87 -3.00
CA MET A 78 12.29 -13.69 -2.94
C MET A 78 13.05 -15.02 -3.09
N GLU A 79 12.55 -16.11 -2.49
CA GLU A 79 13.17 -17.45 -2.58
C GLU A 79 13.13 -18.04 -3.99
N ASP A 80 12.07 -17.73 -4.74
CA ASP A 80 11.93 -18.01 -6.17
C ASP A 80 12.96 -17.24 -7.01
N ASP A 81 13.45 -16.09 -6.53
CA ASP A 81 14.50 -15.25 -7.15
C ASP A 81 15.91 -15.51 -6.57
N ASP A 82 16.18 -16.73 -6.13
CA ASP A 82 17.49 -17.19 -5.63
C ASP A 82 18.02 -16.49 -4.36
N TRP A 83 17.13 -15.86 -3.59
CA TRP A 83 17.42 -15.43 -2.22
C TRP A 83 17.07 -16.51 -1.20
N LYS A 84 17.62 -16.39 0.00
CA LYS A 84 17.30 -17.22 1.15
C LYS A 84 16.96 -16.32 2.32
N TYR A 85 15.77 -16.50 2.88
CA TYR A 85 15.37 -15.79 4.09
C TYR A 85 16.18 -16.26 5.30
N ILE A 86 16.69 -15.31 6.09
CA ILE A 86 17.53 -15.60 7.26
C ILE A 86 16.99 -15.01 8.57
N GLY A 87 15.85 -14.31 8.52
CA GLY A 87 15.16 -13.81 9.70
C GLY A 87 14.75 -12.33 9.59
N GLU A 88 14.28 -11.79 10.71
CA GLU A 88 13.88 -10.38 10.85
C GLU A 88 14.90 -9.64 11.71
N ASN A 89 15.11 -8.35 11.41
CA ASN A 89 15.88 -7.45 12.26
C ASN A 89 15.21 -6.08 12.32
N GLY A 90 14.53 -5.80 13.44
CA GLY A 90 13.71 -4.60 13.58
C GLY A 90 12.60 -4.57 12.53
N ASP A 91 12.51 -3.46 11.81
CA ASP A 91 11.54 -3.25 10.73
C ASP A 91 12.07 -3.76 9.38
N GLY A 92 12.78 -4.88 9.37
CA GLY A 92 13.43 -5.40 8.16
C GLY A 92 13.45 -6.92 8.04
N LEU A 93 13.20 -7.42 6.84
CA LEU A 93 13.39 -8.82 6.45
C LEU A 93 14.80 -9.01 5.89
N LEU A 94 15.53 -9.99 6.41
CA LEU A 94 16.90 -10.27 6.01
C LEU A 94 16.95 -11.43 5.01
N PHE A 95 17.66 -11.21 3.92
CA PHE A 95 17.89 -12.19 2.88
C PHE A 95 19.38 -12.32 2.56
N VAL A 96 19.81 -13.51 2.19
CA VAL A 96 21.15 -13.76 1.63
C VAL A 96 21.01 -14.42 0.27
N ASN A 97 21.83 -14.04 -0.71
CA ASN A 97 21.87 -14.77 -1.96
C ASN A 97 22.30 -16.23 -1.70
N LYS A 98 21.83 -17.21 -2.48
CA LYS A 98 22.22 -18.63 -2.33
C LYS A 98 23.74 -18.89 -2.34
N LYS A 99 24.55 -17.99 -2.92
CA LYS A 99 26.04 -18.05 -2.86
C LYS A 99 26.64 -17.57 -1.53
N GLY A 100 25.82 -17.10 -0.58
CA GLY A 100 26.22 -16.68 0.76
C GLY A 100 26.98 -15.35 0.84
N SER A 101 27.15 -14.64 -0.28
CA SER A 101 28.07 -13.51 -0.40
C SER A 101 27.42 -12.12 -0.32
N VAL A 102 26.10 -12.02 -0.49
CA VAL A 102 25.36 -10.74 -0.52
C VAL A 102 24.18 -10.83 0.42
N THR A 103 24.09 -9.87 1.36
CA THR A 103 22.96 -9.71 2.28
C THR A 103 22.13 -8.51 1.86
N SER A 104 20.81 -8.67 1.80
CA SER A 104 19.85 -7.59 1.62
C SER A 104 18.96 -7.46 2.86
N ALA A 105 18.67 -6.23 3.26
CA ALA A 105 17.71 -5.91 4.31
C ALA A 105 16.56 -5.13 3.68
N ILE A 106 15.37 -5.73 3.68
CA ILE A 106 14.18 -5.18 3.03
C ILE A 106 13.27 -4.60 4.09
N GLY A 107 13.02 -3.29 4.00
CA GLY A 107 12.18 -2.57 4.95
C GLY A 107 10.72 -3.06 4.94
N VAL A 108 10.15 -3.21 6.13
CA VAL A 108 8.72 -3.47 6.33
C VAL A 108 8.13 -2.39 7.22
N ARG A 109 6.92 -1.94 6.91
CA ARG A 109 6.22 -0.95 7.75
C ARG A 109 4.72 -1.18 7.80
N SER A 110 4.17 -1.02 9.00
CA SER A 110 2.72 -1.05 9.20
C SER A 110 2.07 0.13 8.48
N PHE A 111 1.22 -0.15 7.49
CA PHE A 111 0.49 0.89 6.75
C PHE A 111 -0.86 1.18 7.41
N THR A 112 -1.60 0.12 7.75
CA THR A 112 -2.81 0.20 8.59
C THR A 112 -2.83 -1.00 9.52
N LYS A 113 -3.80 -1.07 10.43
CA LYS A 113 -4.03 -2.27 11.25
C LYS A 113 -4.29 -3.57 10.44
N TYR A 114 -4.51 -3.47 9.13
CA TYR A 114 -4.84 -4.60 8.26
C TYR A 114 -3.76 -4.91 7.22
N TYR A 115 -2.81 -4.02 6.99
CA TYR A 115 -1.90 -4.11 5.86
C TYR A 115 -0.49 -3.67 6.22
N THR A 116 0.48 -4.45 5.72
CA THR A 116 1.90 -4.14 5.81
C THR A 116 2.44 -3.82 4.42
N LEU A 117 3.24 -2.75 4.34
CA LEU A 117 4.03 -2.40 3.17
C LEU A 117 5.43 -2.99 3.32
N ILE A 118 5.96 -3.47 2.20
CA ILE A 118 7.29 -4.04 2.07
C ILE A 118 7.99 -3.29 0.93
N ASP A 119 9.19 -2.76 1.18
CA ASP A 119 9.95 -2.06 0.16
C ASP A 119 10.49 -3.03 -0.91
N SER A 120 10.77 -2.53 -2.11
CA SER A 120 11.45 -3.32 -3.13
C SER A 120 12.90 -3.62 -2.73
N TYR A 121 13.41 -4.75 -3.23
CA TYR A 121 14.80 -5.19 -3.09
C TYR A 121 15.69 -4.71 -4.23
#